data_AF-A0A1H1DZW6-F1
#
_entry.id   AF-A0A1H1DZW6-F1
#
_cell.length_a   1.000
_cell.length_b   1.000
_cell.length_c   1.000
_cell.angle_alpha   90.00
_cell.angle_beta   90.00
_cell.angle_gamma   90.00
#
_symmetry.space_group_name_H-M   'P 1'
#
loop_
_entity.id
_entity.type
_entity.pdbx_description
1 polymer ?
#
loop_
_entity_poly.entity_id
_entity_poly.type
_entity_poly.pdbx_seq_one_letter_code
_entity_poly.pdbx_strand_id
1 'polypeptide(L)'
;MTRLRAAVPIALTCIGAAVLTGCATAIEGRATVDAAEVSAALALPAGRGTPPADTDRRGFTAASARCDGTDVPVTLISGGLPADPYRFAVCRDDSGMRYLRAWANGEPSSIDSSPPRITFRGSFLTDTPNSAQFLAGDAKVDIGPTVVTITWPRRGSTTWTTTYPIRARWDRL
;
A
#
# COMPACT_ATOMS: atom_id res chain seq x y z
N MET A 1 11.19 -5.08 32.55
CA MET A 1 9.97 -4.24 32.48
C MET A 1 10.34 -2.85 32.98
N THR A 2 10.60 -1.92 32.07
CA THR A 2 11.06 -0.56 32.44
C THR A 2 10.38 0.42 31.49
N ARG A 3 9.39 1.17 31.98
CA ARG A 3 8.72 2.23 31.19
C ARG A 3 9.46 3.54 31.44
N LEU A 4 10.14 4.05 30.41
CA LEU A 4 10.65 5.42 30.40
C LEU A 4 9.46 6.37 30.23
N ARG A 5 9.26 7.28 31.19
CA ARG A 5 8.33 8.41 31.08
C ARG A 5 9.09 9.57 30.45
N ALA A 6 8.72 9.97 29.23
CA ALA A 6 9.12 11.27 28.69
C ALA A 6 7.95 12.24 28.90
N ALA A 7 8.15 13.25 29.75
CA ALA A 7 7.26 14.39 29.88
C ALA A 7 7.64 15.41 28.80
N VAL A 8 6.69 15.79 27.94
CA VAL A 8 6.82 16.93 27.03
C VAL A 8 5.96 18.07 27.61
N PRO A 9 6.53 19.25 27.91
CA PRO A 9 5.75 20.36 28.43
C PRO A 9 4.96 21.02 27.29
N ILE A 10 3.63 21.05 27.42
CA ILE A 10 2.77 21.88 26.58
C ILE A 10 2.73 23.26 27.25
N ALA A 11 3.32 24.27 26.60
CA ALA A 11 3.16 25.66 26.99
C ALA A 11 1.72 26.11 26.67
N LEU A 12 0.91 26.31 27.72
CA LEU A 12 -0.41 26.92 27.63
C LEU A 12 -0.23 28.45 27.67
N THR A 13 -0.53 29.13 26.58
CA THR A 13 -0.68 30.58 26.58
C THR A 13 -2.06 30.91 27.17
N CYS A 14 -2.11 31.33 28.44
CA CYS A 14 -3.34 31.87 29.05
C CYS A 14 -3.49 33.34 28.64
N ILE A 15 -4.54 33.67 27.89
CA ILE A 15 -5.09 35.02 27.83
C ILE A 15 -6.41 34.99 28.60
N GLY A 16 -6.41 35.56 29.81
CA GLY A 16 -7.61 35.88 30.57
C GLY A 16 -8.33 37.10 29.98
N ALA A 17 -9.52 37.50 30.42
CA ALA A 17 -10.45 36.99 31.41
C ALA A 17 -11.80 37.67 31.12
N ALA A 18 -12.92 36.96 31.23
CA ALA A 18 -14.22 37.57 31.52
C ALA A 18 -15.20 36.51 32.04
N VAL A 19 -15.84 36.86 33.14
CA VAL A 19 -16.70 36.08 34.04
C VAL A 19 -17.98 35.63 33.34
N LEU A 20 -18.39 34.37 33.54
CA LEU A 20 -19.77 34.01 33.90
C LEU A 20 -19.89 32.53 34.30
N THR A 21 -20.58 32.37 35.42
CA THR A 21 -20.84 31.19 36.22
C THR A 21 -21.57 30.10 35.44
N GLY A 22 -20.99 28.90 35.43
CA GLY A 22 -21.67 27.68 35.01
C GLY A 22 -20.82 26.47 35.38
N CYS A 23 -21.18 25.78 36.46
CA CYS A 23 -20.66 24.44 36.74
C CYS A 23 -21.10 23.51 35.60
N ALA A 24 -20.26 23.35 34.58
CA ALA A 24 -20.27 22.16 33.76
C ALA A 24 -19.24 21.21 34.38
N THR A 25 -19.73 20.15 35.00
CA THR A 25 -18.92 18.96 35.27
C THR A 25 -18.26 18.56 33.96
N ALA A 26 -16.96 18.84 33.82
CA ALA A 26 -16.15 18.25 32.78
C ALA A 26 -16.15 16.75 33.07
N ILE A 27 -17.06 16.03 32.41
CA ILE A 27 -16.88 14.61 32.20
C ILE A 27 -15.60 14.54 31.37
N GLU A 28 -14.46 14.39 32.04
CA GLU A 28 -13.24 13.89 31.43
C GLU A 28 -13.53 12.45 31.01
N GLY A 29 -14.35 12.30 29.97
CA GLY A 29 -14.39 11.13 29.14
C GLY A 29 -13.05 11.10 28.42
N ARG A 30 -12.01 10.62 29.11
CA ARG A 30 -10.91 9.94 28.44
C ARG A 30 -11.59 8.79 27.69
N ALA A 31 -11.92 9.04 26.43
CA ALA A 31 -12.10 7.98 25.48
C ALA A 31 -10.75 7.25 25.45
N THR A 32 -10.63 6.23 26.28
CA THR A 32 -9.70 5.13 26.05
C THR A 32 -10.21 4.50 24.77
N VAL A 33 -9.82 5.07 23.63
CA VAL A 33 -10.00 4.40 22.35
C VAL A 33 -9.18 3.14 22.50
N ASP A 34 -9.89 2.03 22.63
CA ASP A 34 -9.27 0.73 22.89
C ASP A 34 -8.26 0.49 21.77
N ALA A 35 -7.08 -0.02 22.11
CA ALA A 35 -6.06 -0.32 21.09
C ALA A 35 -6.62 -1.31 20.06
N ALA A 36 -7.60 -2.12 20.46
CA ALA A 36 -8.39 -2.98 19.59
C ALA A 36 -9.21 -2.21 18.53
N GLU A 37 -9.85 -1.09 18.89
CA GLU A 37 -10.62 -0.25 17.95
C GLU A 37 -9.71 0.49 16.97
N VAL A 38 -8.57 1.01 17.43
CA VAL A 38 -7.56 1.64 16.54
C VAL A 38 -6.96 0.62 15.58
N SER A 39 -6.74 -0.62 16.04
CA SER A 39 -6.21 -1.70 15.20
C SER A 39 -7.25 -2.20 14.19
N ALA A 40 -8.54 -2.24 14.55
CA ALA A 40 -9.63 -2.56 13.62
C ALA A 40 -9.80 -1.47 12.56
N ALA A 41 -9.60 -0.19 12.92
CA ALA A 41 -9.66 0.93 11.98
C ALA A 41 -8.54 0.92 10.93
N LEU A 42 -7.48 0.15 11.13
CA LEU A 42 -6.35 -0.01 10.21
C LEU A 42 -6.37 -1.34 9.46
N ALA A 43 -7.25 -2.28 9.83
CA ALA A 43 -7.35 -3.57 9.15
C ALA A 43 -7.75 -3.41 7.68
N LEU A 44 -7.28 -4.35 6.85
CA LEU A 44 -7.82 -4.47 5.50
C LEU A 44 -9.34 -4.70 5.56
N PRO A 45 -10.10 -4.12 4.62
CA PRO A 45 -11.52 -4.41 4.52
C PRO A 45 -11.75 -5.88 4.15
N ALA A 46 -13.01 -6.32 4.23
CA ALA A 46 -13.38 -7.64 3.77
C ALA A 46 -12.95 -7.85 2.30
N GLY A 47 -12.45 -9.04 2.01
CA GLY A 47 -11.93 -9.40 0.71
C GLY A 47 -11.86 -10.92 0.52
N ARG A 48 -11.44 -11.34 -0.67
CA ARG A 48 -11.17 -12.73 -1.03
C ARG A 48 -9.68 -13.00 -1.00
N GLY A 49 -9.31 -14.23 -0.71
CA GLY A 49 -7.92 -14.67 -0.67
C GLY A 49 -7.20 -14.29 0.63
N THR A 50 -5.89 -14.45 0.62
CA THR A 50 -5.03 -14.23 1.79
C THR A 50 -4.29 -12.90 1.63
N PRO A 51 -4.52 -11.92 2.52
CA PRO A 51 -3.78 -10.67 2.47
C PRO A 51 -2.28 -10.94 2.63
N PRO A 52 -1.44 -10.31 1.79
CA PRO A 52 -0.01 -10.28 2.03
C PRO A 52 0.32 -9.77 3.43
N ALA A 53 1.44 -10.22 4.00
CA ALA A 53 1.97 -9.65 5.23
C ALA A 53 2.23 -8.13 5.06
N ASP A 54 2.27 -7.43 6.19
CA ASP A 54 2.55 -5.99 6.24
C ASP A 54 1.55 -5.16 5.43
N THR A 55 0.25 -5.49 5.52
CA THR A 55 -0.83 -4.77 4.85
C THR A 55 -1.80 -4.16 5.84
N ASP A 56 -2.37 -3.01 5.46
CA ASP A 56 -3.39 -2.26 6.20
C ASP A 56 -4.44 -1.71 5.22
N ARG A 57 -5.42 -0.96 5.73
CA ARG A 57 -6.53 -0.40 4.92
C ARG A 57 -6.10 0.44 3.69
N ARG A 58 -4.84 0.87 3.58
CA ARG A 58 -4.27 1.63 2.45
C ARG A 58 -3.28 0.82 1.60
N GLY A 59 -3.27 -0.50 1.75
CA GLY A 59 -2.41 -1.41 1.01
C GLY A 59 -1.20 -1.86 1.82
N PHE A 60 -0.02 -1.92 1.20
CA PHE A 60 1.21 -2.25 1.93
C PHE A 60 1.60 -1.13 2.88
N THR A 61 2.08 -1.49 4.08
CA THR A 61 2.55 -0.51 5.07
C THR A 61 3.81 0.21 4.59
N ALA A 62 4.67 -0.50 3.86
CA ALA A 62 5.86 0.03 3.20
C ALA A 62 5.49 0.96 2.03
N ALA A 63 6.05 2.18 2.03
CA ALA A 63 5.74 3.22 1.05
C ALA A 63 5.99 2.83 -0.42
N SER A 64 6.93 1.90 -0.66
CA SER A 64 7.36 1.47 -2.00
C SER A 64 6.25 0.82 -2.84
N ALA A 65 5.21 0.26 -2.21
CA ALA A 65 4.05 -0.31 -2.90
C ALA A 65 2.71 0.10 -2.25
N ARG A 66 2.71 1.16 -1.44
CA ARG A 66 1.51 1.68 -0.78
C ARG A 66 0.66 2.50 -1.74
N CYS A 67 -0.66 2.49 -1.56
CA CYS A 67 -1.55 3.39 -2.27
C CYS A 67 -1.27 4.85 -1.88
N ASP A 68 -1.51 5.75 -2.82
CA ASP A 68 -1.30 7.18 -2.65
C ASP A 68 -2.32 7.80 -1.68
N GLY A 69 -1.87 8.74 -0.84
CA GLY A 69 -2.73 9.53 0.04
C GLY A 69 -3.76 8.73 0.85
N THR A 70 -5.03 8.90 0.49
CA THR A 70 -6.20 8.26 1.10
C THR A 70 -6.83 7.18 0.22
N ASP A 71 -6.20 6.85 -0.90
CA ASP A 71 -6.68 5.87 -1.86
C ASP A 71 -6.70 4.47 -1.25
N VAL A 72 -7.55 3.62 -1.82
CA VAL A 72 -7.85 2.32 -1.25
C VAL A 72 -7.29 1.19 -2.10
N PRO A 73 -6.78 0.11 -1.47
CA PRO A 73 -6.38 -1.08 -2.20
C PRO A 73 -7.61 -1.83 -2.69
N VAL A 74 -7.53 -2.31 -3.93
CA VAL A 74 -8.50 -3.21 -4.56
C VAL A 74 -7.91 -4.60 -4.74
N THR A 75 -6.62 -4.69 -5.05
CA THR A 75 -5.89 -5.96 -5.11
C THR A 75 -4.51 -5.77 -4.48
N LEU A 76 -4.09 -6.73 -3.65
CA LEU A 76 -2.76 -6.77 -3.06
C LEU A 76 -2.12 -8.11 -3.37
N ILE A 77 -0.91 -8.08 -3.93
CA ILE A 77 -0.19 -9.24 -4.38
C ILE A 77 1.23 -9.17 -3.82
N SER A 78 1.69 -10.30 -3.26
CA SER A 78 3.09 -10.50 -2.96
C SER A 78 3.59 -11.85 -3.43
N GLY A 79 4.90 -11.93 -3.64
CA GLY A 79 5.60 -13.19 -3.81
C GLY A 79 7.09 -13.00 -3.62
N GLY A 80 7.90 -13.94 -4.12
CA GLY A 80 9.33 -13.99 -3.84
C GLY A 80 9.60 -14.73 -2.53
N LEU A 81 10.81 -14.57 -2.01
CA LEU A 81 11.19 -15.12 -0.70
C LEU A 81 10.74 -14.16 0.42
N PRO A 82 10.44 -14.67 1.63
CA PRO A 82 10.01 -13.82 2.75
C PRO A 82 10.95 -12.65 3.07
N ALA A 83 12.25 -12.83 2.87
CA ALA A 83 13.27 -11.80 3.12
C ALA A 83 13.38 -10.75 2.01
N ASP A 84 12.90 -11.04 0.81
CA ASP A 84 12.93 -10.13 -0.34
C ASP A 84 11.69 -10.31 -1.23
N PRO A 85 10.51 -9.87 -0.75
CA PRO A 85 9.29 -10.02 -1.50
C PRO A 85 9.12 -8.89 -2.52
N TYR A 86 8.61 -9.23 -3.70
CA TYR A 86 7.97 -8.23 -4.56
C TYR A 86 6.55 -7.98 -4.09
N ARG A 87 6.09 -6.75 -4.30
CA ARG A 87 4.80 -6.26 -3.86
C ARG A 87 4.14 -5.50 -5.00
N PHE A 88 2.87 -5.80 -5.26
CA PHE A 88 2.05 -5.11 -6.23
C PHE A 88 0.71 -4.77 -5.59
N ALA A 89 0.36 -3.49 -5.56
CA ALA A 89 -0.93 -3.00 -5.09
C ALA A 89 -1.67 -2.35 -6.25
N VAL A 90 -2.84 -2.88 -6.59
CA VAL A 90 -3.83 -2.18 -7.41
C VAL A 90 -4.64 -1.33 -6.45
N CYS A 91 -4.56 -0.02 -6.65
CA CYS A 91 -5.26 0.98 -5.87
C CYS A 91 -6.39 1.59 -6.68
N ARG A 92 -7.34 2.20 -5.99
CA ARG A 92 -8.43 2.98 -6.58
C ARG A 92 -8.46 4.35 -5.93
N ASP A 93 -8.41 5.39 -6.74
CA ASP A 93 -8.54 6.77 -6.30
C ASP A 93 -10.00 7.15 -6.02
N ASP A 94 -10.20 8.39 -5.56
CA ASP A 94 -11.52 8.95 -5.27
C ASP A 94 -12.46 9.04 -6.48
N SER A 95 -11.90 9.18 -7.68
CA SER A 95 -12.62 9.15 -8.95
C SER A 95 -13.03 7.74 -9.39
N GLY A 96 -12.56 6.71 -8.68
CA GLY A 96 -12.81 5.31 -9.00
C GLY A 96 -11.83 4.72 -10.01
N MET A 97 -10.84 5.49 -10.47
CA MET A 97 -9.84 5.04 -11.42
C MET A 97 -8.80 4.16 -10.73
N ARG A 98 -8.42 3.07 -11.43
CA ARG A 98 -7.40 2.15 -10.93
C ARG A 98 -6.01 2.62 -11.32
N TYR A 99 -5.05 2.33 -10.46
CA TYR A 99 -3.63 2.45 -10.76
C TYR A 99 -2.84 1.39 -10.00
N LEU A 100 -1.61 1.16 -10.42
CA LEU A 100 -0.69 0.20 -9.84
C LEU A 100 0.40 0.92 -9.05
N ARG A 101 0.76 0.36 -7.90
CA ARG A 101 1.95 0.67 -7.12
C ARG A 101 2.74 -0.60 -6.94
N ALA A 102 4.02 -0.58 -7.26
CA ALA A 102 4.84 -1.78 -7.24
C ALA A 102 6.21 -1.55 -6.62
N TRP A 103 6.70 -2.58 -5.94
CA TRP A 103 8.08 -2.78 -5.52
C TRP A 103 8.55 -4.12 -6.08
N ALA A 104 9.35 -4.08 -7.14
CA ALA A 104 9.76 -5.27 -7.89
C ALA A 104 11.16 -5.07 -8.50
N ASN A 105 11.73 -6.09 -9.14
CA ASN A 105 12.99 -5.90 -9.86
C ASN A 105 12.76 -5.04 -11.11
N GLY A 106 13.74 -4.20 -11.43
CA GLY A 106 13.73 -3.35 -12.61
C GLY A 106 13.95 -4.11 -13.92
N GLU A 107 14.14 -3.36 -15.00
CA GLU A 107 14.42 -3.91 -16.33
C GLU A 107 15.73 -4.73 -16.31
N PRO A 108 15.70 -6.02 -16.70
CA PRO A 108 16.91 -6.81 -16.88
C PRO A 108 17.77 -6.24 -18.00
N SER A 109 19.08 -6.43 -17.91
CA SER A 109 20.00 -6.06 -18.99
C SER A 109 20.88 -7.24 -19.39
N SER A 110 21.56 -7.14 -20.52
CA SER A 110 22.50 -8.17 -20.96
C SER A 110 23.67 -8.39 -19.99
N ILE A 111 23.93 -7.44 -19.11
CA ILE A 111 25.00 -7.49 -18.12
C ILE A 111 24.51 -7.82 -16.70
N ASP A 112 23.21 -7.71 -16.45
CA ASP A 112 22.62 -7.90 -15.12
C ASP A 112 21.30 -8.68 -15.21
N SER A 113 21.37 -9.94 -14.76
CA SER A 113 20.22 -10.85 -14.64
C SER A 113 19.43 -10.67 -13.34
N SER A 114 19.92 -9.88 -12.39
CA SER A 114 19.27 -9.61 -11.09
C SER A 114 19.18 -8.11 -10.86
N PRO A 115 18.38 -7.41 -11.69
CA PRO A 115 18.30 -5.95 -11.64
C PRO A 115 17.81 -5.46 -10.27
N PRO A 116 18.25 -4.26 -9.85
CA PRO A 116 17.89 -3.72 -8.55
C PRO A 116 16.38 -3.56 -8.39
N ARG A 117 15.94 -3.55 -7.12
CA ARG A 117 14.54 -3.25 -6.80
C ARG A 117 14.22 -1.79 -7.14
N ILE A 118 13.09 -1.59 -7.79
CA ILE A 118 12.57 -0.27 -8.12
C ILE A 118 11.13 -0.13 -7.62
N THR A 119 10.75 1.10 -7.31
CA THR A 119 9.35 1.48 -7.16
C THR A 119 8.86 2.06 -8.46
N PHE A 120 7.67 1.65 -8.90
CA PHE A 120 6.99 2.31 -10.01
C PHE A 120 5.49 2.43 -9.78
N ARG A 121 4.90 3.42 -10.46
CA ARG A 121 3.47 3.67 -10.52
C ARG A 121 2.99 3.43 -11.94
N GLY A 122 1.91 2.67 -12.12
CA GLY A 122 1.32 2.39 -13.42
C GLY A 122 -0.11 2.89 -13.52
N SER A 123 -0.49 3.43 -14.68
CA SER A 123 -1.88 3.80 -14.98
C SER A 123 -2.65 2.58 -15.48
N PHE A 124 -3.91 2.44 -15.08
CA PHE A 124 -4.76 1.37 -15.61
C PHE A 124 -4.98 1.52 -17.11
N LEU A 125 -4.89 0.41 -17.84
CA LEU A 125 -5.09 0.34 -19.27
C LEU A 125 -6.42 -0.34 -19.61
N THR A 126 -6.56 -1.61 -19.24
CA THR A 126 -7.75 -2.41 -19.52
C THR A 126 -7.80 -3.65 -18.65
N ASP A 127 -9.00 -4.20 -18.48
CA ASP A 127 -9.15 -5.60 -18.09
C ASP A 127 -9.19 -6.48 -19.34
N THR A 128 -8.75 -7.71 -19.19
CA THR A 128 -8.96 -8.81 -20.12
C THR A 128 -9.63 -9.96 -19.37
N PRO A 129 -10.08 -11.03 -20.06
CA PRO A 129 -10.68 -12.17 -19.36
C PRO A 129 -9.79 -12.78 -18.27
N ASN A 130 -8.46 -12.63 -18.37
CA ASN A 130 -7.51 -13.30 -17.49
C ASN A 130 -6.52 -12.35 -16.80
N SER A 131 -6.59 -11.04 -17.00
CA SER A 131 -5.68 -10.10 -16.34
C SER A 131 -6.20 -8.68 -16.29
N ALA A 132 -5.71 -7.91 -15.31
CA ALA A 132 -5.78 -6.46 -15.32
C ALA A 132 -4.44 -5.91 -15.85
N GLN A 133 -4.49 -4.98 -16.80
CA GLN A 133 -3.31 -4.44 -17.47
C GLN A 133 -3.06 -2.99 -17.08
N PHE A 134 -1.79 -2.64 -16.90
CA PHE A 134 -1.33 -1.31 -16.50
C PHE A 134 -0.12 -0.89 -17.34
N LEU A 135 0.06 0.42 -17.53
CA LEU A 135 1.23 1.02 -18.17
C LEU A 135 2.04 1.79 -17.13
N ALA A 136 3.31 1.44 -16.96
CA ALA A 136 4.24 2.09 -16.03
C ALA A 136 5.47 2.60 -16.80
N GLY A 137 5.45 3.86 -17.20
CA GLY A 137 6.40 4.37 -18.19
C GLY A 137 6.17 3.70 -19.54
N ASP A 138 7.21 3.06 -20.07
CA ASP A 138 7.18 2.27 -21.31
C ASP A 138 6.99 0.75 -21.09
N ALA A 139 6.91 0.32 -19.82
CA ALA A 139 6.61 -1.05 -19.46
C ALA A 139 5.10 -1.30 -19.38
N LYS A 140 4.68 -2.50 -19.80
CA LYS A 140 3.32 -3.01 -19.60
C LYS A 140 3.32 -4.05 -18.49
N VAL A 141 2.42 -3.91 -17.54
CA VAL A 141 2.24 -4.85 -16.43
C VAL A 141 0.90 -5.55 -16.56
N ASP A 142 0.93 -6.87 -16.65
CA ASP A 142 -0.25 -7.73 -16.68
C ASP A 142 -0.37 -8.47 -15.34
N ILE A 143 -1.45 -8.23 -14.61
CA ILE A 143 -1.75 -8.91 -13.35
C ILE A 143 -2.72 -10.05 -13.63
N GLY A 144 -2.18 -11.27 -13.75
CA GLY A 144 -2.96 -12.49 -13.93
C GLY A 144 -3.44 -13.13 -12.63
N PRO A 145 -4.10 -14.30 -12.70
CA PRO A 145 -4.58 -15.02 -11.51
C PRO A 145 -3.44 -15.62 -10.69
N THR A 146 -2.37 -16.08 -11.34
CA THR A 146 -1.27 -16.83 -10.69
C THR A 146 0.10 -16.16 -10.83
N VAL A 147 0.24 -15.20 -11.74
CA VAL A 147 1.51 -14.49 -12.00
C VAL A 147 1.25 -13.02 -12.28
N VAL A 148 2.25 -12.18 -11.98
CA VAL A 148 2.36 -10.82 -12.50
C VAL A 148 3.46 -10.81 -13.55
N THR A 149 3.17 -10.28 -14.73
CA THR A 149 4.12 -10.21 -15.84
C THR A 149 4.42 -8.76 -16.17
N ILE A 150 5.70 -8.40 -16.24
CA ILE A 150 6.15 -7.09 -16.73
C ILE A 150 6.80 -7.32 -18.09
N THR A 151 6.25 -6.68 -19.12
CA THR A 151 6.84 -6.59 -20.45
C THR A 151 7.55 -5.25 -20.56
N TRP A 152 8.87 -5.29 -20.69
CA TRP A 152 9.71 -4.10 -20.84
C TRP A 152 9.74 -3.64 -22.30
N PRO A 153 10.04 -2.36 -22.57
CA PRO A 153 10.26 -1.87 -23.93
C PRO A 153 11.32 -2.69 -24.65
N ARG A 154 11.18 -2.77 -25.98
CA ARG A 154 12.19 -3.41 -26.82
C ARG A 154 13.43 -2.51 -26.89
N ARG A 155 14.60 -3.01 -26.48
CA ARG A 155 15.89 -2.35 -26.71
C ARG A 155 16.70 -3.13 -27.74
N GLY A 156 16.80 -2.59 -28.95
CA GLY A 156 17.39 -3.29 -30.09
C GLY A 156 16.51 -4.43 -30.57
N SER A 157 17.05 -5.65 -30.68
CA SER A 157 16.30 -6.82 -31.16
C SER A 157 15.53 -7.57 -30.07
N THR A 158 15.75 -7.26 -28.78
CA THR A 158 15.25 -8.07 -27.65
C THR A 158 14.12 -7.39 -26.89
N THR A 159 13.05 -8.14 -26.63
CA THR A 159 12.01 -7.79 -25.66
C THR A 159 12.27 -8.58 -24.39
N TRP A 160 12.29 -7.92 -23.24
CA TRP A 160 12.45 -8.57 -21.94
C TRP A 160 11.11 -8.72 -21.24
N THR A 161 10.88 -9.90 -20.69
CA THR A 161 9.70 -10.18 -19.88
C THR A 161 10.15 -10.70 -18.52
N THR A 162 9.62 -10.10 -17.46
CA THR A 162 9.84 -10.56 -16.08
C THR A 162 8.54 -11.11 -15.52
N THR A 163 8.58 -12.33 -14.99
CA THR A 163 7.40 -13.02 -14.45
C THR A 163 7.57 -13.28 -12.96
N TYR A 164 6.56 -12.92 -12.19
CA TYR A 164 6.53 -13.01 -10.73
C TYR A 164 5.41 -13.94 -10.26
N PRO A 165 5.71 -15.13 -9.70
CA PRO A 165 4.67 -16.03 -9.19
C PRO A 165 3.92 -15.46 -7.97
N ILE A 166 2.61 -15.52 -7.98
CA ILE A 166 1.82 -15.01 -6.85
C ILE A 166 1.88 -16.01 -5.70
N ARG A 167 2.27 -15.56 -4.50
CA ARG A 167 2.30 -16.38 -3.27
C ARG A 167 1.18 -16.01 -2.30
N ALA A 168 0.84 -14.74 -2.24
CA ALA A 168 -0.33 -14.24 -1.52
C ALA A 168 -1.05 -13.23 -2.40
N ARG A 169 -2.38 -13.30 -2.36
CA ARG A 169 -3.27 -12.42 -3.10
C ARG A 169 -4.50 -12.15 -2.26
N TRP A 170 -4.85 -10.88 -2.17
CA TRP A 170 -6.11 -10.44 -1.62
C TRP A 170 -6.78 -9.50 -2.60
N ASP A 171 -8.08 -9.69 -2.79
CA ASP A 171 -8.93 -8.83 -3.63
C ASP A 171 -10.10 -8.31 -2.79
N ARG A 172 -10.38 -7.03 -2.87
CA ARG A 172 -11.49 -6.41 -2.16
C ARG A 172 -12.84 -6.94 -2.66
N LEU A 173 -13.79 -7.17 -1.74
CA LEU A 173 -15.18 -7.54 -2.04
C LEU A 173 -16.04 -6.32 -2.41
#